data_AF-X0W085-F1
#
_entry.id   AF-X0W085-F1
#
_cell.length_a   1.000
_cell.length_b   1.000
_cell.length_c   1.000
_cell.angle_alpha   90.00
_cell.angle_beta   90.00
_cell.angle_gamma   90.00
#
_symmetry.space_group_name_H-M   'P 1'
#
loop_
_entity.id
_entity.type
_entity.pdbx_description
1 polymer ?
#
loop_
_entity_poly.entity_id
_entity_poly.type
_entity_poly.pdbx_seq_one_letter_code
_entity_poly.pdbx_strand_id
1 'polypeptide(L)'
;RRRRYVVLTGGEPSLQLSLELTTALRVEGFKIAMETNGTKYINPKLGVHWLTVSPKAGTRVMQRSGQELKLVFPQRELMPNSPTIENIKSGFKHLFVQPLDDINDRRKENREAAIKWCFKHPEWRLSSQQHKVWGLD
;
A
#
# COMPACT_ATOMS: atom_id res chain seq x y z
N ARG A 1 2.11 -27.10 9.94
CA ARG A 1 1.60 -26.74 8.58
C ARG A 1 2.27 -25.45 8.12
N ARG A 2 2.94 -25.43 6.96
CA ARG A 2 3.54 -24.20 6.37
C ARG A 2 2.43 -23.18 6.08
N ARG A 3 2.59 -21.94 6.55
CA ARG A 3 1.67 -20.83 6.25
C ARG A 3 2.05 -20.27 4.86
N ARG A 4 1.42 -20.77 3.80
CA ARG A 4 1.65 -20.29 2.42
C ARG A 4 1.07 -18.87 2.27
N TYR A 5 1.86 -17.96 1.71
CA TYR A 5 1.50 -16.55 1.54
C TYR A 5 2.04 -16.05 0.21
N VAL A 6 1.22 -15.29 -0.52
CA VAL A 6 1.58 -14.70 -1.81
C VAL A 6 1.19 -13.23 -1.80
N VAL A 7 2.07 -12.38 -2.32
CA VAL A 7 1.80 -10.96 -2.54
C VAL A 7 1.65 -10.74 -4.04
N LEU A 8 0.44 -10.40 -4.47
CA LEU A 8 0.15 -10.00 -5.83
C LEU A 8 0.52 -8.53 -6.00
N THR A 9 1.51 -8.27 -6.84
CA THR A 9 2.05 -6.94 -7.12
C THR A 9 2.42 -6.84 -8.61
N GLY A 10 3.18 -5.80 -8.97
CA GLY A 10 3.74 -5.59 -10.31
C GLY A 10 2.81 -4.79 -11.22
N GLY A 11 3.37 -3.76 -11.88
CA GLY A 11 2.58 -2.77 -12.60
C GLY A 11 1.40 -2.29 -11.74
N GLU A 12 0.19 -2.46 -12.27
CA GLU A 12 -1.04 -2.43 -11.47
C GLU A 12 -1.70 -3.82 -11.51
N PRO A 13 -1.66 -4.60 -10.41
CA PRO A 13 -2.13 -5.99 -10.43
C PRO A 13 -3.63 -6.13 -10.66
N SER A 14 -4.44 -5.10 -10.36
CA SER A 14 -5.89 -5.10 -10.64
C SER A 14 -6.24 -5.11 -12.13
N LEU A 15 -5.26 -4.91 -13.02
CA LEU A 15 -5.45 -5.06 -14.46
C LEU A 15 -5.57 -6.53 -14.88
N GLN A 16 -5.00 -7.46 -14.11
CA GLN A 16 -4.92 -8.88 -14.45
C GLN A 16 -5.55 -9.79 -13.38
N LEU A 17 -5.90 -9.25 -12.22
CA LEU A 17 -6.54 -10.01 -11.14
C LEU A 17 -7.89 -10.58 -11.60
N SER A 18 -8.06 -11.89 -11.42
CA SER A 18 -9.30 -12.61 -11.75
C SER A 18 -9.74 -13.55 -10.63
N LEU A 19 -10.99 -14.00 -10.68
CA LEU A 19 -11.54 -14.94 -9.70
C LEU A 19 -10.89 -16.32 -9.85
N GLU A 20 -10.54 -16.70 -11.07
CA GLU A 20 -9.88 -17.96 -11.39
C GLU A 20 -8.51 -18.04 -10.71
N LEU A 21 -7.70 -16.98 -10.85
CA LEU A 21 -6.37 -16.90 -10.22
C LEU A 21 -6.46 -17.00 -8.70
N THR A 22 -7.31 -16.19 -8.08
CA THR A 22 -7.40 -16.18 -6.61
C THR A 22 -8.05 -17.43 -6.05
N THR A 23 -8.91 -18.10 -6.82
CA THR A 23 -9.46 -19.41 -6.45
C THR A 23 -8.38 -20.48 -6.50
N ALA A 24 -7.59 -20.56 -7.58
CA ALA A 24 -6.49 -21.52 -7.68
C ALA A 24 -5.47 -21.36 -6.54
N LEU A 25 -5.07 -20.13 -6.23
CA LEU A 25 -4.16 -19.84 -5.10
C LEU A 25 -4.74 -20.28 -3.75
N ARG A 26 -6.04 -20.05 -3.51
CA ARG A 26 -6.70 -20.48 -2.27
C ARG A 26 -6.84 -21.99 -2.17
N VAL A 27 -7.12 -22.69 -3.27
CA VAL A 27 -7.13 -24.17 -3.33
C VAL A 27 -5.76 -24.72 -2.95
N GLU A 28 -4.68 -24.08 -3.40
CA GLU A 28 -3.30 -24.38 -3.00
C GLU A 28 -2.95 -23.93 -1.57
N GLY A 29 -3.91 -23.42 -0.81
CA GLY A 29 -3.76 -23.05 0.60
C GLY A 29 -3.01 -21.74 0.84
N PHE A 30 -2.88 -20.86 -0.16
CA PHE A 30 -2.28 -19.54 0.02
C PHE A 30 -3.24 -18.55 0.69
N LYS A 31 -2.71 -17.77 1.63
CA LYS A 31 -3.25 -16.45 1.95
C LYS A 31 -2.75 -15.45 0.92
N ILE A 32 -3.67 -14.64 0.39
CA ILE A 32 -3.41 -13.72 -0.71
C ILE A 32 -3.35 -12.29 -0.17
N ALA A 33 -2.25 -11.61 -0.42
CA ALA A 33 -2.13 -10.17 -0.28
C ALA A 33 -2.02 -9.51 -1.65
N MET A 34 -2.33 -8.22 -1.72
CA MET A 34 -2.24 -7.43 -2.94
C MET A 34 -1.79 -6.01 -2.62
N GLU A 35 -0.87 -5.50 -3.44
CA GLU A 35 -0.37 -4.12 -3.41
C GLU A 35 -0.85 -3.40 -4.67
N THR A 36 -1.77 -2.44 -4.55
CA THR A 36 -2.41 -1.73 -5.68
C THR A 36 -2.28 -0.22 -5.54
N ASN A 37 -2.29 0.51 -6.65
CA ASN A 37 -2.41 1.97 -6.67
C ASN A 37 -3.82 2.47 -6.31
N GLY A 38 -4.83 1.58 -6.25
CA GLY A 38 -6.20 1.90 -5.84
C GLY A 38 -7.07 2.57 -6.91
N THR A 39 -6.59 2.67 -8.15
CA THR A 39 -7.35 3.25 -9.27
C THR A 39 -8.52 2.37 -9.75
N LYS A 40 -8.55 1.11 -9.34
CA LYS A 40 -9.69 0.19 -9.54
C LYS A 40 -10.24 -0.30 -8.22
N TYR A 41 -11.55 -0.49 -8.18
CA TYR A 41 -12.22 -1.16 -7.07
C TYR A 41 -11.97 -2.68 -7.15
N ILE A 42 -11.57 -3.28 -6.03
CA ILE A 42 -11.33 -4.71 -5.88
C ILE A 42 -12.56 -5.33 -5.23
N ASN A 43 -13.26 -6.18 -5.98
CA ASN A 43 -14.44 -6.88 -5.47
C ASN A 43 -14.02 -7.87 -4.36
N PRO A 44 -14.62 -7.82 -3.15
CA PRO A 44 -14.34 -8.76 -2.07
C PRO A 44 -14.49 -10.24 -2.46
N LYS A 45 -15.33 -10.55 -3.45
CA LYS A 45 -15.50 -11.92 -3.99
C LYS A 45 -14.22 -12.51 -4.57
N LEU A 46 -13.23 -11.67 -4.92
CA LEU A 46 -11.91 -12.11 -5.38
C LEU A 46 -11.07 -12.71 -4.24
N GLY A 47 -11.46 -12.62 -2.97
CA GLY A 47 -10.79 -13.36 -1.90
C GLY A 47 -9.37 -12.89 -1.57
N VAL A 48 -9.06 -11.61 -1.81
CA VAL A 48 -7.83 -10.98 -1.31
C VAL A 48 -7.95 -10.79 0.20
N HIS A 49 -7.03 -11.37 0.96
CA HIS A 49 -7.07 -11.37 2.43
C HIS A 49 -6.43 -10.11 3.03
N TRP A 50 -5.43 -9.55 2.34
CA TRP A 50 -4.75 -8.32 2.72
C TRP A 50 -4.60 -7.40 1.52
N LEU A 51 -5.36 -6.31 1.50
CA LEU A 51 -5.31 -5.31 0.46
C LEU A 51 -4.58 -4.07 0.99
N THR A 52 -3.42 -3.81 0.41
CA THR A 52 -2.66 -2.58 0.58
C THR A 52 -2.94 -1.66 -0.60
N VAL A 53 -3.42 -0.46 -0.30
CA VAL A 53 -3.67 0.60 -1.28
C VAL A 53 -2.60 1.67 -1.12
N SER A 54 -1.86 1.97 -2.19
CA SER A 54 -0.84 3.01 -2.24
C SER A 54 -1.15 4.03 -3.34
N PRO A 55 -2.06 4.99 -3.07
CA PRO A 55 -2.46 6.01 -4.03
C PRO A 55 -1.28 6.83 -4.56
N LYS A 56 -1.41 7.26 -5.82
CA LYS A 56 -0.45 8.15 -6.49
C LYS A 56 -1.09 9.50 -6.77
N ALA A 57 -0.33 10.57 -6.60
CA ALA A 57 -0.75 11.92 -6.98
C ALA A 57 -1.21 11.95 -8.44
N GLY A 58 -2.20 12.80 -8.75
CA GLY A 58 -2.80 12.89 -10.09
C GLY A 58 -3.72 11.73 -10.48
N THR A 59 -4.00 10.76 -9.60
CA THR A 59 -4.90 9.64 -9.90
C THR A 59 -6.17 9.65 -9.05
N ARG A 60 -7.28 9.15 -9.61
CA ARG A 60 -8.53 8.96 -8.87
C ARG A 60 -8.47 7.66 -8.06
N VAL A 61 -8.67 7.77 -6.75
CA VAL A 61 -8.74 6.59 -5.86
C VAL A 61 -10.16 6.03 -5.86
N MET A 62 -10.31 4.84 -6.46
CA MET A 62 -11.58 4.11 -6.52
C MET A 62 -11.72 3.12 -5.37
N GLN A 63 -10.61 2.52 -4.92
CA GLN A 63 -10.59 1.64 -3.75
C GLN A 63 -10.56 2.47 -2.46
N ARG A 64 -11.68 2.50 -1.74
CA ARG A 64 -11.85 3.33 -0.54
C ARG A 64 -11.75 2.57 0.79
N SER A 65 -11.48 1.27 0.75
CA SER A 65 -11.32 0.46 1.94
C SER A 65 -10.31 -0.65 1.75
N GLY A 66 -9.77 -1.19 2.84
CA GLY A 66 -8.78 -2.25 2.80
C GLY A 66 -8.17 -2.51 4.17
N GLN A 67 -7.15 -3.35 4.19
CA GLN A 67 -6.38 -3.59 5.41
C GLN A 67 -5.41 -2.44 5.65
N GLU A 68 -4.79 -1.93 4.60
CA GLU A 68 -3.68 -0.98 4.70
C GLU A 68 -3.80 0.16 3.67
N LEU A 69 -3.70 1.40 4.13
CA LEU A 69 -3.43 2.57 3.30
C LEU A 69 -1.97 2.96 3.50
N LYS A 70 -1.15 2.86 2.46
CA LYS A 70 0.29 3.14 2.50
C LYS A 70 0.67 4.27 1.56
N LEU A 71 0.92 5.44 2.12
CA LEU A 71 1.26 6.63 1.35
C LEU A 71 2.77 6.71 1.15
N VAL A 72 3.18 6.75 -0.12
CA VAL A 72 4.54 7.20 -0.45
C VAL A 72 4.63 8.69 -0.17
N PHE A 73 5.68 9.11 0.54
CA PHE A 73 5.80 10.46 1.10
C PHE A 73 7.20 11.04 0.91
N PRO A 74 7.33 12.30 0.48
CA PRO A 74 6.26 13.23 0.17
C PRO A 74 5.68 13.02 -1.24
N GLN A 75 4.40 13.36 -1.41
CA GLN A 75 3.77 13.57 -2.72
C GLN A 75 3.00 14.89 -2.63
N ARG A 76 3.45 15.92 -3.37
CA ARG A 76 2.97 17.32 -3.20
C ARG A 76 1.44 17.45 -3.22
N GLU A 77 0.78 16.74 -4.13
CA GLU A 77 -0.67 16.79 -4.31
C GLU A 77 -1.44 15.70 -3.52
N LEU A 78 -0.71 14.84 -2.80
CA LEU A 78 -1.27 13.69 -2.09
C LEU A 78 -0.59 13.49 -0.73
N MET A 79 -0.48 14.58 0.03
CA MET A 79 -0.02 14.54 1.41
C MET A 79 -1.05 13.82 2.31
N PRO A 80 -0.65 13.28 3.48
CA PRO A 80 -1.56 12.50 4.31
C PRO A 80 -2.78 13.29 4.83
N ASN A 81 -2.66 14.63 4.94
CA ASN A 81 -3.74 15.55 5.29
C ASN A 81 -4.49 16.14 4.08
N SER A 82 -4.21 15.67 2.87
CA SER A 82 -4.94 16.14 1.68
C SER A 82 -6.41 15.70 1.74
N PRO A 83 -7.35 16.46 1.16
CA PRO A 83 -8.77 16.09 1.14
C PRO A 83 -9.01 14.69 0.57
N THR A 84 -8.25 14.29 -0.45
CA THR A 84 -8.35 12.94 -1.05
C THR A 84 -8.07 11.84 -0.03
N ILE A 85 -7.03 11.99 0.80
CA ILE A 85 -6.66 10.99 1.81
C ILE A 85 -7.61 11.03 3.00
N GLU A 86 -7.93 12.22 3.51
CA GLU A 86 -8.88 12.39 4.63
C GLU A 86 -10.23 11.74 4.35
N ASN A 87 -10.72 11.84 3.10
CA ASN A 87 -12.00 11.25 2.68
C ASN A 87 -12.00 9.71 2.59
N ILE A 88 -10.83 9.05 2.54
CA ILE A 88 -10.75 7.59 2.37
C ILE A 88 -10.12 6.87 3.55
N LYS A 89 -9.32 7.55 4.38
CA LYS A 89 -8.49 6.90 5.42
C LYS A 89 -9.31 6.09 6.43
N SER A 90 -10.55 6.49 6.72
CA SER A 90 -11.45 5.78 7.65
C SER A 90 -11.88 4.40 7.14
N GLY A 91 -11.75 4.12 5.84
CA GLY A 91 -12.00 2.79 5.28
C GLY A 91 -10.88 1.78 5.48
N PHE A 92 -9.77 2.17 6.10
CA PHE A 92 -8.58 1.33 6.27
C PHE A 92 -8.28 1.03 7.74
N LYS A 93 -7.77 -0.17 8.01
CA LYS A 93 -7.41 -0.60 9.37
C LYS A 93 -6.06 -0.07 9.82
N HIS A 94 -5.15 0.14 8.88
CA HIS A 94 -3.80 0.61 9.14
C HIS A 94 -3.45 1.76 8.19
N LEU A 95 -2.83 2.80 8.75
CA LEU A 95 -2.35 3.96 8.02
C LEU A 95 -0.82 3.98 8.11
N PHE A 96 -0.15 3.94 6.96
CA PHE A 96 1.30 4.00 6.90
C PHE A 96 1.79 5.13 6.01
N VAL A 97 2.90 5.72 6.43
CA VAL A 97 3.72 6.62 5.61
C VAL A 97 5.01 5.87 5.27
N GLN A 98 5.30 5.75 3.98
CA GLN A 98 6.54 5.20 3.47
C GLN A 98 7.37 6.32 2.83
N PRO A 99 8.62 6.55 3.25
CA PRO A 99 9.49 7.49 2.59
C PRO A 99 9.62 7.18 1.09
N LEU A 100 9.51 8.21 0.26
CA LEU A 100 9.82 8.16 -1.16
C LEU A 100 11.31 7.83 -1.29
N ASP A 101 11.58 6.72 -1.95
CA ASP A 101 12.94 6.32 -2.27
C ASP A 101 13.44 7.10 -3.48
N ASP A 102 14.08 8.23 -3.18
CA ASP A 102 14.66 9.14 -4.17
C ASP A 102 16.14 8.79 -4.43
N ILE A 103 16.69 9.39 -5.48
CA ILE A 103 18.11 9.33 -5.82
C ILE A 103 18.80 10.51 -5.10
N ASN A 104 19.96 10.27 -4.47
CA ASN A 104 20.78 11.25 -3.73
C ASN A 104 20.24 11.66 -2.34
N ASP A 105 20.71 12.80 -1.82
CA ASP A 105 20.50 13.28 -0.46
C ASP A 105 19.02 13.40 -0.05
N ARG A 106 18.13 13.60 -1.03
CA ARG A 106 16.67 13.65 -0.80
C ARG A 106 16.10 12.40 -0.16
N ARG A 107 16.75 11.24 -0.31
CA ARG A 107 16.34 9.99 0.37
C ARG A 107 16.37 10.14 1.89
N LYS A 108 17.43 10.74 2.43
CA LYS A 108 17.58 10.95 3.88
C LYS A 108 16.55 11.96 4.38
N GLU A 109 16.36 13.05 3.63
CA GLU A 109 15.38 14.10 3.94
C GLU A 109 13.95 13.56 3.96
N ASN A 110 13.56 12.77 2.94
CA ASN A 110 12.24 12.14 2.88
C ASN A 110 11.99 11.20 4.06
N ARG A 111 13.02 10.44 4.46
CA ARG A 111 12.95 9.56 5.64
C ARG A 111 12.72 10.36 6.92
N GLU A 112 13.52 11.41 7.13
CA GLU A 112 13.39 12.28 8.32
C GLU A 112 12.04 12.99 8.35
N ALA A 113 11.55 13.46 7.20
CA ALA A 113 10.25 14.11 7.09
C ALA A 113 9.09 13.13 7.38
N ALA A 114 9.15 11.89 6.89
CA ALA A 114 8.16 10.86 7.19
C ALA A 114 8.16 10.48 8.69
N ILE A 115 9.34 10.39 9.31
CA ILE A 115 9.49 10.16 10.75
C ILE A 115 8.84 11.30 11.54
N LYS A 116 9.18 12.55 11.22
CA LYS A 116 8.59 13.75 11.84
C LYS A 116 7.07 13.78 11.69
N TRP A 117 6.55 13.36 10.53
CA TRP A 117 5.10 13.24 10.32
C TRP A 117 4.46 12.25 11.29
N CYS A 118 4.99 11.01 11.38
CA CYS A 118 4.42 9.98 12.26
C CYS A 118 4.50 10.38 13.74
N PHE A 119 5.55 11.09 14.16
CA PHE A 119 5.63 11.64 15.53
C PHE A 119 4.53 12.66 15.83
N LYS A 120 4.19 13.50 14.85
CA LYS A 120 3.13 14.52 14.99
C LYS A 120 1.71 13.93 14.85
N HIS A 121 1.57 12.83 14.12
CA HIS A 121 0.31 12.20 13.76
C HIS A 121 0.34 10.69 14.10
N PRO A 122 0.11 10.31 15.37
CA PRO A 122 0.34 8.96 15.87
C PRO A 122 -0.60 7.89 15.28
N GLU A 123 -1.66 8.27 14.58
CA GLU A 123 -2.47 7.35 13.79
C GLU A 123 -1.71 6.78 12.58
N TRP A 124 -0.68 7.50 12.11
CA TRP A 124 0.21 7.09 11.02
C TRP A 124 1.44 6.38 11.57
N ARG A 125 1.77 5.25 10.94
CA ARG A 125 2.96 4.45 11.27
C ARG A 125 3.99 4.55 10.14
N LEU A 126 5.28 4.50 10.49
CA LEU A 126 6.32 4.47 9.48
C LEU A 126 6.40 3.08 8.84
N SER A 127 6.37 3.03 7.50
CA SER A 127 6.70 1.84 6.72
C SER A 127 8.05 2.04 6.03
N SER A 128 8.90 1.03 6.05
CA SER A 128 10.26 1.08 5.50
C SER A 128 10.44 -0.03 4.47
N GLN A 129 11.19 0.27 3.40
CA GLN A 129 11.54 -0.71 2.38
C GLN A 129 12.70 -1.59 2.87
N GLN A 130 12.43 -2.44 3.86
CA GLN A 130 13.44 -3.25 4.55
C GLN A 130 14.26 -4.14 3.61
N HIS A 131 13.65 -4.66 2.54
CA HIS A 131 14.34 -5.46 1.53
C HIS A 131 15.54 -4.69 0.93
N LYS A 132 15.41 -3.38 0.66
CA LYS A 132 16.53 -2.54 0.19
C LYS A 132 17.60 -2.30 1.25
N VAL A 133 17.18 -2.18 2.52
CA VAL A 133 18.11 -1.98 3.65
C VAL A 133 18.98 -3.22 3.85
N TRP A 134 18.41 -4.41 3.62
CA TRP A 134 19.08 -5.69 3.81
C TRP A 134 19.68 -6.27 2.53
N GLY A 135 19.51 -5.62 1.37
CA GLY A 135 20.00 -6.11 0.09
C GLY A 135 19.31 -7.40 -0.38
N LEU A 136 18.01 -7.51 -0.14
CA LEU A 136 17.16 -8.60 -0.58
C LEU A 136 16.24 -8.13 -1.71
N ASP A 137 16.04 -9.00 -2.69
CA ASP A 137 15.04 -8.86 -3.75
C ASP A 137 13.76 -9.66 -3.43
#